data_AF-A0A3L9DL03-F1
#
_entry.id   AF-A0A3L9DL03-F1
#
_cell.length_a   1.000
_cell.length_b   1.000
_cell.length_c   1.000
_cell.angle_alpha   90.00
_cell.angle_beta   90.00
_cell.angle_gamma   90.00
#
_symmetry.space_group_name_H-M   'P 1'
#
loop_
_entity.id
_entity.type
_entity.pdbx_description
1 polymer ?
#
loop_
_entity_poly.entity_id
_entity_poly.type
_entity_poly.pdbx_seq_one_letter_code
_entity_poly.pdbx_strand_id
1 'polypeptide(L)'
;MSATQSLIISKREGWRVMKFQEEKMNNKNFKTGQYVIVEGKCEGVKHDGRLLINFFGENPELTAVYPKNVLPKPQKVVIPKIVAEWIKDNKSDIDTLYTAYFLLGQRKNDVSLWVDSNQNTFARAWLDGYEVEEEKLYTVEVPNPNIVYPMVLYKTDDGGVILGTCYSPDNWKKLERNQLTESEIKKDFDWAWRWAKPVEEE
;
A
#
# COMPACT_ATOMS: atom_id res chain seq x y z
N MET A 1 -17.73 14.16 2.23
CA MET A 1 -17.27 12.75 2.28
C MET A 1 -17.19 12.39 3.75
N SER A 2 -18.04 11.48 4.24
CA SER A 2 -18.03 11.08 5.66
C SER A 2 -16.83 10.17 5.93
N ALA A 3 -15.92 10.63 6.78
CA ALA A 3 -14.79 9.83 7.24
C ALA A 3 -15.34 8.71 8.14
N THR A 4 -15.28 7.47 7.67
CA THR A 4 -15.70 6.31 8.45
C THR A 4 -14.76 6.12 9.64
N GLN A 5 -15.18 6.56 10.83
CA GLN A 5 -14.43 6.44 12.07
C GLN A 5 -14.54 5.01 12.60
N SER A 6 -13.40 4.32 12.79
CA SER A 6 -13.37 2.96 13.33
C SER A 6 -12.87 2.97 14.78
N LEU A 7 -13.71 2.51 15.71
CA LEU A 7 -13.34 2.24 17.09
C LEU A 7 -12.97 0.76 17.24
N ILE A 8 -11.70 0.43 17.46
CA ILE A 8 -11.26 -0.97 17.61
C ILE A 8 -11.45 -1.39 19.09
N ILE A 9 -12.43 -2.24 19.38
CA ILE A 9 -12.67 -2.76 20.74
C ILE A 9 -12.08 -4.18 20.85
N SER A 10 -11.15 -4.39 21.78
CA SER A 10 -10.62 -5.74 22.11
C SER A 10 -11.40 -6.39 23.25
N LYS A 11 -11.79 -7.66 23.09
CA LYS A 11 -12.07 -8.59 24.20
C LYS A 11 -10.82 -9.46 24.37
N ARG A 12 -10.54 -9.88 25.61
CA ARG A 12 -9.37 -10.69 26.02
C ARG A 12 -9.19 -12.06 25.30
N GLU A 13 -9.97 -12.39 24.27
CA GLU A 13 -9.97 -13.72 23.61
C GLU A 13 -9.74 -13.68 22.09
N GLY A 14 -9.03 -12.67 21.58
CA GLY A 14 -8.56 -12.63 20.20
C GLY A 14 -8.87 -11.32 19.48
N TRP A 15 -8.03 -10.97 18.51
CA TRP A 15 -8.19 -9.79 17.68
C TRP A 15 -9.40 -9.98 16.75
N ARG A 16 -10.46 -9.19 16.94
CA ARG A 16 -11.51 -9.00 15.93
C ARG A 16 -11.61 -7.50 15.63
N VAL A 17 -11.30 -7.12 14.39
CA VAL A 17 -11.52 -5.77 13.90
C VAL A 17 -12.99 -5.65 13.54
N MET A 18 -13.76 -4.91 14.32
CA MET A 18 -15.13 -4.54 13.94
C MET A 18 -15.09 -3.16 13.28
N LYS A 19 -15.50 -3.09 12.01
CA LYS A 19 -15.76 -1.81 11.33
C LYS A 19 -17.11 -1.30 11.83
N PHE A 20 -17.10 -0.19 12.57
CA PHE A 20 -18.31 0.43 13.08
C PHE A 20 -18.69 1.61 12.17
N GLN A 21 -19.94 1.66 11.72
CA GLN A 21 -20.55 2.89 11.22
C GLN A 21 -21.26 3.59 12.38
N GLU A 22 -21.46 4.91 12.27
CA GLU A 22 -22.04 5.86 13.24
C GLU A 22 -23.48 5.55 13.73
N GLU A 23 -23.83 4.29 14.01
CA GLU A 23 -25.07 3.96 14.69
C GLU A 23 -24.92 4.21 16.20
N LYS A 24 -25.47 5.36 16.62
CA LYS A 24 -25.79 5.80 17.99
C LYS A 24 -25.41 4.80 19.10
N MET A 25 -24.22 5.02 19.67
CA MET A 25 -23.75 4.38 20.91
C MET A 25 -24.82 4.49 22.01
N ASN A 26 -25.29 3.36 22.54
CA ASN A 26 -26.22 3.33 23.67
C ASN A 26 -25.47 2.83 24.92
N ASN A 27 -25.63 3.51 26.07
CA ASN A 27 -24.91 3.26 27.34
C ASN A 27 -25.06 1.83 27.91
N LYS A 28 -25.84 0.96 27.27
CA LYS A 28 -26.13 -0.41 27.70
C LYS A 28 -25.02 -1.42 27.38
N ASN A 29 -24.04 -1.08 26.54
CA ASN A 29 -23.03 -2.04 26.04
C ASN A 29 -21.69 -2.04 26.79
N PHE A 30 -21.50 -1.15 27.76
CA PHE A 30 -20.25 -1.03 28.52
C PHE A 30 -20.51 -1.09 30.02
N LYS A 31 -19.59 -1.71 30.76
CA LYS A 31 -19.64 -1.76 32.22
C LYS A 31 -18.53 -0.91 32.81
N THR A 32 -18.83 -0.19 33.89
CA THR A 32 -17.81 0.52 34.68
C THR A 32 -16.69 -0.45 35.08
N GLY A 33 -15.43 -0.06 34.87
CA GLY A 33 -14.24 -0.89 35.13
C GLY A 33 -13.79 -1.77 33.96
N GLN A 34 -14.50 -1.77 32.83
CA GLN A 34 -14.08 -2.45 31.61
C GLN A 34 -12.95 -1.69 30.90
N TYR A 35 -11.95 -2.41 30.40
CA TYR A 35 -10.94 -1.86 29.51
C TYR A 35 -11.49 -1.74 28.08
N VAL A 36 -11.27 -0.59 27.45
CA VAL A 36 -11.61 -0.31 26.06
C VAL A 36 -10.36 0.21 25.32
N ILE A 37 -10.27 -0.08 24.03
CA ILE A 37 -9.26 0.51 23.15
C ILE A 37 -9.98 1.51 22.26
N VAL A 38 -9.37 2.68 22.09
CA VAL A 38 -9.89 3.77 21.27
C VAL A 38 -8.77 4.17 20.31
N GLU A 39 -9.07 4.21 19.02
CA GLU A 39 -8.14 4.75 18.02
C GLU A 39 -8.38 6.26 17.91
N GLY A 40 -7.30 7.05 17.90
CA GLY A 40 -7.37 8.50 17.78
C GLY A 40 -6.10 9.06 17.18
N LYS A 41 -6.19 10.25 16.59
CA LYS A 41 -5.05 10.94 15.96
C LYS A 41 -4.33 11.77 17.00
N CYS A 42 -3.02 11.59 17.13
CA CYS A 42 -2.18 12.48 17.93
C CYS A 42 -1.96 13.79 17.17
N GLU A 43 -2.40 14.91 17.76
CA GLU A 43 -2.29 16.25 17.15
C GLU A 43 -1.27 17.14 17.85
N GLY A 44 -0.75 16.71 19.01
CA GLY A 44 0.32 17.44 19.69
C GLY A 44 0.78 16.79 20.98
N VAL A 45 1.85 17.34 21.55
CA VAL A 45 2.42 16.95 22.84
C VAL A 45 2.54 18.19 23.71
N LYS A 46 1.98 18.15 24.92
CA LYS A 46 2.11 19.25 25.89
C LYS A 46 3.53 19.28 26.48
N HIS A 47 3.93 20.43 27.01
CA HIS A 47 5.21 20.59 27.71
C HIS A 47 5.39 19.63 28.90
N ASP A 48 4.30 19.15 29.49
CA ASP A 48 4.31 18.17 30.60
C ASP A 48 4.31 16.70 30.12
N GLY A 49 4.47 16.45 28.82
CA GLY A 49 4.58 15.11 28.25
C GLY A 49 3.26 14.40 27.96
N ARG A 50 2.11 15.04 28.18
CA ARG A 50 0.80 14.48 27.80
C ARG A 50 0.57 14.60 26.30
N LEU A 51 -0.03 13.56 25.69
CA LEU A 51 -0.43 13.56 24.29
C LEU A 51 -1.81 14.18 24.13
N LEU A 52 -1.98 15.04 23.14
CA LEU A 52 -3.28 15.56 22.71
C LEU A 52 -3.84 14.64 21.62
N ILE A 53 -4.85 13.86 21.96
CA ILE A 53 -5.46 12.89 21.04
C ILE A 53 -6.85 13.38 20.64
N ASN A 54 -7.10 13.42 19.33
CA ASN A 54 -8.40 13.65 18.72
C ASN A 54 -9.06 12.30 18.42
N PHE A 55 -10.19 12.04 19.06
CA PHE A 55 -10.93 10.77 18.92
C PHE A 55 -12.12 10.85 17.96
N PHE A 56 -12.64 12.04 17.63
CA PHE A 56 -13.90 12.17 16.86
C PHE A 56 -13.86 13.10 15.64
N GLY A 57 -12.68 13.49 15.12
CA GLY A 57 -12.56 14.12 13.80
C GLY A 57 -12.58 15.65 13.80
N GLU A 58 -13.36 16.30 12.94
CA GLU A 58 -13.39 17.78 12.82
C GLU A 58 -13.94 18.42 14.12
N ASN A 59 -12.99 18.68 15.02
CA ASN A 59 -13.08 19.38 16.31
C ASN A 59 -14.05 18.85 17.40
N PRO A 60 -13.65 17.78 18.12
CA PRO A 60 -14.26 17.36 19.38
C PRO A 60 -13.18 17.19 20.46
N GLU A 61 -13.10 18.16 21.39
CA GLU A 61 -12.29 18.16 22.62
C GLU A 61 -11.05 17.24 22.66
N LEU A 62 -9.88 17.80 22.32
CA LEU A 62 -8.60 17.10 22.49
C LEU A 62 -8.44 16.61 23.93
N THR A 63 -8.32 15.29 24.10
CA THR A 63 -8.13 14.70 25.43
C THR A 63 -6.64 14.52 25.70
N ALA A 64 -6.17 15.04 26.82
CA ALA A 64 -4.80 14.87 27.28
C ALA A 64 -4.64 13.51 27.96
N VAL A 65 -3.87 12.60 27.35
CA VAL A 65 -3.60 11.26 27.90
C VAL A 65 -2.12 11.07 28.19
N TYR A 66 -1.82 10.24 29.19
CA TYR A 66 -0.43 9.87 29.47
C TYR A 66 0.05 8.78 28.49
N PRO A 67 1.27 8.89 27.93
CA PRO A 67 1.81 7.91 26.98
C PRO A 67 1.77 6.47 27.45
N LYS A 68 1.90 6.21 28.77
CA LYS A 68 1.80 4.86 29.35
C LYS A 68 0.49 4.12 29.05
N ASN A 69 -0.56 4.87 28.66
CA ASN A 69 -1.88 4.34 28.32
C ASN A 69 -2.13 4.33 26.80
N VAL A 70 -1.11 4.61 25.98
CA VAL A 70 -1.23 4.72 24.51
C VAL A 70 -0.21 3.80 23.87
N LEU A 71 -0.67 2.93 22.98
CA LEU A 71 0.20 2.12 22.13
C LEU A 71 0.34 2.83 20.78
N PRO A 72 1.57 3.01 20.26
CA PRO A 72 1.74 3.55 18.92
C PRO A 72 1.10 2.60 17.91
N LYS A 73 0.46 3.19 16.89
CA LYS A 73 -0.04 2.40 15.78
C LYS A 73 1.15 1.69 15.12
N PRO A 74 1.05 0.39 14.81
CA PRO A 74 2.04 -0.30 14.00
C PRO A 74 2.36 0.50 12.74
N GLN A 75 3.65 0.79 12.52
CA GLN A 75 4.07 1.41 11.27
C GLN A 75 3.92 0.38 10.15
N LYS A 76 3.27 0.80 9.06
CA LYS A 76 3.15 -0.02 7.85
C LYS A 76 4.54 -0.24 7.26
N VAL A 77 4.75 -1.43 6.74
CA VAL A 77 5.96 -1.76 5.98
C VAL A 77 5.74 -1.48 4.50
N VAL A 78 6.80 -1.12 3.79
CA VAL A 78 6.79 -1.04 2.33
C VAL A 78 7.10 -2.42 1.76
N ILE A 79 6.28 -2.89 0.82
CA ILE A 79 6.46 -4.19 0.15
C ILE A 79 6.33 -4.07 -1.37
N PRO A 80 6.94 -4.98 -2.14
CA PRO A 80 6.77 -5.00 -3.59
C PRO A 80 5.32 -5.23 -4.01
N LYS A 81 4.96 -4.65 -5.16
CA LYS A 81 3.62 -4.76 -5.76
C LYS A 81 3.11 -6.19 -5.93
N ILE A 82 3.96 -7.10 -6.43
CA ILE A 82 3.59 -8.52 -6.61
C ILE A 82 3.20 -9.20 -5.28
N VAL A 83 3.84 -8.82 -4.18
CA VAL A 83 3.52 -9.32 -2.84
C VAL A 83 2.23 -8.68 -2.33
N ALA A 84 2.06 -7.38 -2.55
CA ALA A 84 0.83 -6.66 -2.22
C ALA A 84 -0.40 -7.21 -2.94
N GLU A 85 -0.28 -7.53 -4.22
CA GLU A 85 -1.35 -8.17 -5.02
C GLU A 85 -1.67 -9.55 -4.46
N TRP A 86 -0.64 -10.36 -4.17
CA TRP A 86 -0.86 -11.67 -3.56
C TRP A 86 -1.57 -11.57 -2.21
N ILE A 87 -1.16 -10.64 -1.33
CA ILE A 87 -1.87 -10.44 -0.05
C ILE A 87 -3.32 -10.04 -0.32
N LYS A 88 -3.57 -9.07 -1.20
CA LYS A 88 -4.93 -8.61 -1.51
C LYS A 88 -5.83 -9.75 -1.98
N ASP A 89 -5.33 -10.64 -2.84
CA ASP A 89 -6.11 -11.73 -3.43
C ASP A 89 -6.36 -12.88 -2.45
N ASN A 90 -5.48 -13.08 -1.46
CA ASN A 90 -5.54 -14.24 -0.56
C ASN A 90 -6.01 -13.89 0.86
N LYS A 91 -5.96 -12.61 1.27
CA LYS A 91 -6.19 -12.20 2.67
C LYS A 91 -7.63 -12.42 3.15
N SER A 92 -8.62 -12.44 2.25
CA SER A 92 -10.01 -12.74 2.61
C SER A 92 -10.24 -14.21 2.94
N ASP A 93 -9.45 -15.09 2.33
CA ASP A 93 -9.67 -16.54 2.36
C ASP A 93 -8.68 -17.26 3.30
N ILE A 94 -7.59 -16.58 3.67
CA ILE A 94 -6.57 -17.06 4.59
C ILE A 94 -6.68 -16.34 5.93
N ASP A 95 -7.17 -17.06 6.93
CA ASP A 95 -7.41 -16.51 8.27
C ASP A 95 -6.14 -16.32 9.11
N THR A 96 -5.05 -17.02 8.78
CA THR A 96 -3.84 -17.04 9.63
C THR A 96 -2.55 -16.83 8.84
N LEU A 97 -1.58 -16.18 9.49
CA LEU A 97 -0.23 -16.03 8.95
C LEU A 97 0.46 -17.39 8.72
N TYR A 98 0.19 -18.37 9.59
CA TYR A 98 0.70 -19.74 9.43
C TYR A 98 0.23 -20.37 8.12
N THR A 99 -1.07 -20.26 7.81
CA THR A 99 -1.63 -20.79 6.56
C THR A 99 -1.07 -20.05 5.35
N ALA A 100 -0.85 -18.74 5.45
CA ALA A 100 -0.20 -17.96 4.38
C ALA A 100 1.21 -18.48 4.07
N TYR A 101 2.04 -18.68 5.10
CA TYR A 101 3.38 -19.28 4.94
C TYR A 101 3.33 -20.69 4.38
N PHE A 102 2.41 -21.52 4.87
CA PHE A 102 2.25 -22.88 4.40
C PHE A 102 1.97 -22.93 2.88
N LEU A 103 1.05 -22.08 2.40
CA LEU A 103 0.69 -22.00 0.98
C LEU A 103 1.83 -21.46 0.11
N LEU A 104 2.54 -20.42 0.57
CA LEU A 104 3.74 -19.92 -0.10
C LEU A 104 4.84 -20.98 -0.19
N GLY A 105 4.93 -21.87 0.80
CA GLY A 105 5.85 -23.01 0.78
C GLY A 105 5.45 -24.14 -0.17
N GLN A 106 4.19 -24.21 -0.65
CA GLN A 106 3.75 -25.28 -1.55
C GLN A 106 4.21 -25.07 -3.00
N ARG A 107 4.41 -23.81 -3.43
CA ARG A 107 4.79 -23.49 -4.79
C ARG A 107 5.80 -22.36 -4.79
N LYS A 108 6.96 -22.65 -5.38
CA LYS A 108 8.01 -21.65 -5.57
C LYS A 108 7.60 -20.68 -6.68
N ASN A 109 7.36 -19.43 -6.32
CA ASN A 109 7.09 -18.33 -7.23
C ASN A 109 7.80 -17.06 -6.72
N ASP A 110 7.65 -15.95 -7.44
CA ASP A 110 8.34 -14.69 -7.10
C ASP A 110 7.93 -14.17 -5.71
N VAL A 111 6.69 -14.38 -5.30
CA VAL A 111 6.21 -14.00 -3.96
C VAL A 111 6.87 -14.86 -2.88
N SER A 112 6.88 -16.18 -3.03
CA SER A 112 7.49 -17.09 -2.05
C SER A 112 9.00 -16.84 -1.94
N LEU A 113 9.67 -16.61 -3.07
CA LEU A 113 11.10 -16.27 -3.13
C LEU A 113 11.41 -14.97 -2.39
N TRP A 114 10.59 -13.95 -2.57
CA TRP A 114 10.74 -12.69 -1.83
C TRP A 114 10.50 -12.92 -0.33
N VAL A 115 9.46 -13.66 0.03
CA VAL A 115 9.09 -13.93 1.43
C VAL A 115 10.18 -14.71 2.16
N ASP A 116 10.88 -15.65 1.51
CA ASP A 116 11.98 -16.41 2.12
C ASP A 116 13.05 -15.51 2.75
N SER A 117 13.35 -14.38 2.11
CA SER A 117 14.32 -13.38 2.59
C SER A 117 13.70 -12.24 3.39
N ASN A 118 12.36 -12.11 3.40
CA ASN A 118 11.63 -10.97 3.96
C ASN A 118 10.51 -11.38 4.93
N GLN A 119 10.68 -12.51 5.64
CA GLN A 119 9.66 -13.11 6.50
C GLN A 119 9.08 -12.12 7.53
N ASN A 120 9.94 -11.38 8.23
CA ASN A 120 9.47 -10.38 9.20
C ASN A 120 8.66 -9.27 8.53
N THR A 121 9.13 -8.75 7.39
CA THR A 121 8.42 -7.73 6.62
C THR A 121 7.07 -8.24 6.13
N PHE A 122 7.01 -9.45 5.58
CA PHE A 122 5.76 -10.08 5.16
C PHE A 122 4.78 -10.27 6.32
N ALA A 123 5.26 -10.77 7.47
CA ALA A 123 4.42 -10.95 8.65
C ALA A 123 3.81 -9.61 9.13
N ARG A 124 4.60 -8.53 9.12
CA ARG A 124 4.12 -7.19 9.46
C ARG A 124 3.12 -6.68 8.43
N ALA A 125 3.39 -6.83 7.13
CA ALA A 125 2.44 -6.49 6.07
C ALA A 125 1.10 -7.21 6.24
N TRP A 126 1.15 -8.49 6.59
CA TRP A 126 -0.03 -9.34 6.77
C TRP A 126 -0.89 -8.95 7.99
N LEU A 127 -0.25 -8.53 9.08
CA LEU A 127 -0.92 -8.26 10.36
C LEU A 127 -1.30 -6.78 10.52
N ASP A 128 -0.37 -5.89 10.18
CA ASP A 128 -0.43 -4.46 10.47
C ASP A 128 -0.81 -3.62 9.23
N GLY A 129 -0.81 -4.25 8.05
CA GLY A 129 -0.97 -3.59 6.76
C GLY A 129 0.35 -3.11 6.17
N TYR A 130 0.28 -2.61 4.94
CA TYR A 130 1.45 -2.26 4.14
C TYR A 130 1.21 -1.03 3.26
N GLU A 131 2.32 -0.48 2.78
CA GLU A 131 2.42 0.44 1.66
C GLU A 131 3.06 -0.32 0.49
N VAL A 132 2.69 0.02 -0.73
CA VAL A 132 3.25 -0.63 -1.92
C VAL A 132 4.43 0.20 -2.39
N GLU A 133 5.56 -0.46 -2.66
CA GLU A 133 6.72 0.17 -3.29
C GLU A 133 6.30 0.78 -4.63
N GLU A 134 6.58 2.07 -4.81
CA GLU A 134 6.30 2.76 -6.07
C GLU A 134 7.16 2.14 -7.17
N GLU A 135 6.48 1.54 -8.15
CA GLU A 135 7.12 0.85 -9.24
C GLU A 135 7.74 1.89 -10.18
N LYS A 136 9.07 1.92 -10.27
CA LYS A 136 9.77 2.87 -11.15
C LYS A 136 9.35 2.66 -12.60
N LEU A 137 8.79 3.70 -13.19
CA LEU A 137 8.38 3.72 -14.58
C LEU A 137 9.45 4.38 -15.45
N TYR A 138 9.50 3.92 -16.70
CA TYR A 138 10.45 4.38 -17.70
C TYR A 138 9.74 4.69 -19.00
N THR A 139 10.25 5.70 -19.70
CA THR A 139 9.91 5.96 -21.10
C THR A 139 11.08 5.53 -21.97
N VAL A 140 10.80 4.93 -23.13
CA VAL A 140 11.84 4.48 -24.07
C VAL A 140 11.62 5.14 -25.43
N GLU A 141 12.61 5.92 -25.86
CA GLU A 141 12.67 6.53 -27.19
C GLU A 141 13.85 5.93 -27.94
N VAL A 142 13.58 5.22 -29.04
CA VAL A 142 14.61 4.62 -29.88
C VAL A 142 15.07 5.67 -30.91
N PRO A 143 16.34 6.10 -30.88
CA PRO A 143 16.82 7.13 -31.81
C PRO A 143 16.79 6.63 -33.25
N ASN A 144 16.17 7.41 -34.13
CA ASN A 144 16.21 7.19 -35.57
C ASN A 144 16.25 8.56 -36.29
N PRO A 145 17.36 8.92 -36.94
CA PRO A 145 17.52 10.23 -37.57
C PRO A 145 16.72 10.41 -38.87
N ASN A 146 16.13 9.32 -39.41
CA ASN A 146 15.45 9.33 -40.70
C ASN A 146 13.91 9.42 -40.59
N ILE A 147 13.38 9.63 -39.38
CA ILE A 147 11.94 9.72 -39.14
C ILE A 147 11.59 11.07 -38.51
N VAL A 148 10.44 11.62 -38.91
CA VAL A 148 9.94 12.92 -38.42
C VAL A 148 9.33 12.79 -37.02
N TYR A 149 8.76 11.62 -36.72
CA TYR A 149 8.06 11.35 -35.46
C TYR A 149 8.88 10.41 -34.57
N PRO A 150 8.87 10.60 -33.24
CA PRO A 150 9.59 9.72 -32.32
C PRO A 150 9.16 8.26 -32.44
N MET A 151 10.12 7.34 -32.37
CA MET A 151 9.86 5.91 -32.26
C MET A 151 9.98 5.51 -30.79
N VAL A 152 8.90 5.00 -30.20
CA VAL A 152 8.80 4.80 -28.75
C VAL A 152 8.20 3.44 -28.42
N LEU A 153 8.52 2.93 -27.23
CA LEU A 153 7.78 1.80 -26.68
C LEU A 153 6.51 2.29 -25.99
N TYR A 154 5.41 1.56 -26.17
CA TYR A 154 4.15 1.80 -25.46
C TYR A 154 3.32 0.53 -25.32
N LYS A 155 2.43 0.53 -24.32
CA LYS A 155 1.44 -0.50 -24.05
C LYS A 155 0.30 -0.41 -25.04
N THR A 156 -0.09 -1.54 -25.58
CA THR A 156 -1.32 -1.74 -26.34
C THR A 156 -2.49 -2.03 -25.40
N ASP A 157 -3.72 -1.91 -25.90
CA ASP A 157 -4.93 -2.12 -25.10
C ASP A 157 -5.07 -3.57 -24.58
N ASP A 158 -4.42 -4.53 -25.23
CA ASP A 158 -4.32 -5.93 -24.81
C ASP A 158 -3.17 -6.20 -23.82
N GLY A 159 -2.46 -5.16 -23.37
CA GLY A 159 -1.39 -5.23 -22.37
C GLY A 159 -0.03 -5.67 -22.92
N GLY A 160 0.10 -5.84 -24.24
CA GLY A 160 1.39 -6.03 -24.90
C GLY A 160 2.23 -4.75 -24.90
N VAL A 161 3.55 -4.88 -25.10
CA VAL A 161 4.44 -3.74 -25.37
C VAL A 161 4.83 -3.81 -26.84
N ILE A 162 4.73 -2.70 -27.56
CA ILE A 162 5.16 -2.61 -28.96
C ILE A 162 6.06 -1.41 -29.20
N LEU A 163 6.88 -1.50 -30.24
CA LEU A 163 7.64 -0.39 -30.79
C LEU A 163 6.83 0.24 -31.93
N GLY A 164 6.56 1.54 -31.83
CA GLY A 164 5.81 2.23 -32.87
C GLY A 164 6.07 3.73 -32.93
N THR A 165 5.57 4.33 -33.99
CA THR A 165 5.70 5.77 -34.23
C THR A 165 4.70 6.54 -33.38
N CYS A 166 5.17 7.53 -32.62
CA CYS A 166 4.31 8.41 -31.85
C CYS A 166 3.95 9.66 -32.66
N TYR A 167 2.68 9.77 -33.05
CA TYR A 167 2.15 10.93 -33.80
C TYR A 167 1.83 12.15 -32.91
N SER A 168 2.20 12.12 -31.62
CA SER A 168 1.98 13.20 -30.64
C SER A 168 3.26 13.49 -29.84
N PRO A 169 4.25 14.17 -30.44
CA PRO A 169 5.60 14.28 -29.88
C PRO A 169 5.69 15.09 -28.58
N ASP A 170 4.73 15.99 -28.32
CA ASP A 170 4.87 16.99 -27.24
C ASP A 170 4.48 16.46 -25.85
N ASN A 171 3.66 15.41 -25.76
CA ASN A 171 3.13 14.91 -24.48
C ASN A 171 3.24 13.39 -24.28
N TRP A 172 3.83 12.65 -25.22
CA TRP A 172 3.83 11.18 -25.18
C TRP A 172 4.45 10.60 -23.92
N LYS A 173 5.47 11.25 -23.34
CA LYS A 173 6.13 10.81 -22.10
C LYS A 173 5.21 10.85 -20.88
N LYS A 174 4.17 11.69 -20.92
CA LYS A 174 3.18 11.83 -19.85
C LYS A 174 2.00 10.86 -20.02
N LEU A 175 1.93 10.13 -21.13
CA LEU A 175 0.86 9.15 -21.35
C LEU A 175 1.18 7.87 -20.58
N GLU A 176 0.22 7.37 -19.79
CA GLU A 176 0.38 6.14 -19.00
C GLU A 176 0.83 4.95 -19.85
N ARG A 177 0.30 4.82 -21.07
CA ARG A 177 0.70 3.75 -22.00
C ARG A 177 2.19 3.79 -22.38
N ASN A 178 2.85 4.93 -22.25
CA ASN A 178 4.27 5.09 -22.58
C ASN A 178 5.20 4.94 -21.36
N GLN A 179 4.61 4.79 -20.17
CA GLN A 179 5.31 4.59 -18.91
C GLN A 179 5.32 3.10 -18.58
N LEU A 180 6.47 2.47 -18.78
CA LEU A 180 6.66 1.03 -18.70
C LEU A 180 7.52 0.66 -17.50
N THR A 181 7.27 -0.49 -16.91
CA THR A 181 8.14 -1.05 -15.88
C THR A 181 9.40 -1.65 -16.54
N GLU A 182 10.45 -1.86 -15.75
CA GLU A 182 11.65 -2.55 -16.23
C GLU A 182 11.33 -3.96 -16.77
N SER A 183 10.44 -4.70 -16.10
CA SER A 183 10.05 -6.05 -16.49
C SER A 183 9.28 -6.06 -17.81
N GLU A 184 8.39 -5.08 -18.04
CA GLU A 184 7.66 -4.92 -19.30
C GLU A 184 8.59 -4.65 -20.48
N ILE A 185 9.62 -3.81 -20.29
CA ILE A 185 10.60 -3.51 -21.34
C ILE A 185 11.48 -4.74 -21.60
N LYS A 186 12.04 -5.34 -20.54
CA LYS A 186 13.03 -6.42 -20.68
C LYS A 186 12.45 -7.74 -21.16
N LYS A 187 11.13 -7.93 -21.07
CA LYS A 187 10.46 -9.13 -21.55
C LYS A 187 10.72 -9.40 -23.04
N ASP A 188 10.51 -8.39 -23.89
CA ASP A 188 10.59 -8.53 -25.35
C ASP A 188 11.55 -7.51 -26.00
N PHE A 189 11.94 -6.46 -25.26
CA PHE A 189 12.75 -5.33 -25.75
C PHE A 189 13.95 -5.01 -24.85
N ASP A 190 14.60 -6.03 -24.27
CA ASP A 190 15.80 -5.84 -23.42
C ASP A 190 16.90 -5.00 -24.09
N TRP A 191 17.09 -5.17 -25.41
CA TRP A 191 18.02 -4.36 -26.22
C TRP A 191 17.71 -2.86 -26.22
N ALA A 192 16.46 -2.46 -25.97
CA ALA A 192 16.01 -1.08 -25.93
C ALA A 192 16.20 -0.43 -24.56
N TRP A 193 16.51 -1.22 -23.52
CA TRP A 193 16.73 -0.74 -22.15
C TRP A 193 17.79 0.36 -22.05
N ARG A 194 18.81 0.33 -22.93
CA ARG A 194 19.86 1.36 -22.99
C ARG A 194 19.35 2.78 -23.28
N TRP A 195 18.12 2.94 -23.77
CA TRP A 195 17.48 4.24 -23.99
C TRP A 195 16.35 4.54 -23.01
N ALA A 196 16.12 3.68 -22.01
CA ALA A 196 15.13 3.90 -20.98
C ALA A 196 15.51 5.12 -20.12
N LYS A 197 14.53 6.00 -19.89
CA LYS A 197 14.66 7.16 -19.00
C LYS A 197 13.61 7.07 -17.90
N PRO A 198 13.99 7.22 -16.61
CA PRO A 198 13.01 7.20 -15.53
C PRO A 198 12.01 8.33 -15.72
N VAL A 199 10.75 8.06 -15.40
CA VAL A 199 9.73 9.10 -15.28
C VAL A 199 10.00 9.83 -13.95
N GLU A 200 10.26 11.13 -14.02
CA GLU A 200 10.39 11.96 -12.81
C GLU A 200 9.01 12.11 -12.17
N GLU A 201 8.90 11.77 -10.89
CA GLU A 201 7.73 12.05 -10.06
C GLU A 201 7.71 13.57 -9.79
N GLU A 202 6.70 14.28 -10.30
CA GLU A 202 6.45 15.71 -10.02
C GLU A 202 5.95 15.94 -8.58
#